data_AF-A0A969D3W8-F1
#
_entry.id   AF-A0A969D3W8-F1
#
_cell.length_a   1.000
_cell.length_b   1.000
_cell.length_c   1.000
_cell.angle_alpha   90.00
_cell.angle_beta   90.00
_cell.angle_gamma   90.00
#
_symmetry.space_group_name_H-M   'P 1'
#
loop_
_entity.id
_entity.type
_entity.pdbx_description
1 polymer ?
#
loop_
_entity_poly.entity_id
_entity_poly.type
_entity_poly.pdbx_seq_one_letter_code
_entity_poly.pdbx_strand_id
1 'polypeptide(L)'
;FSESLSVELLRSESPPATASQIAQLEQEITRLKIEYQRLQGQLHQQVQEAAQTHQRATLQILESLLLQWPTAAYAARQQPEAPAIKLLPLLRPLEALLASWQIEPIGEVGMEVAYDPQWHQLTSTLPGVAVAVGDAVRVCYLGYRQADQLLYRAKVTPLTP
;
A
#
# COMPACT_ATOMS: atom_id res chain seq x y z
N PHE A 1 33.01 61.42 -42.87
CA PHE A 1 33.50 60.31 -42.04
C PHE A 1 32.99 60.54 -40.62
N SER A 2 31.80 60.00 -40.38
CA SER A 2 31.00 60.12 -39.16
C SER A 2 30.87 58.70 -38.65
N GLU A 3 31.82 58.24 -37.85
CA GLU A 3 31.86 56.86 -37.36
C GLU A 3 32.52 56.78 -35.97
N SER A 4 32.20 57.74 -35.10
CA SER A 4 32.84 57.83 -33.78
C SER A 4 31.86 58.18 -32.66
N LEU A 5 30.55 58.07 -32.87
CA LEU A 5 29.55 58.45 -31.86
C LEU A 5 28.51 57.37 -31.54
N SER A 6 28.72 56.12 -31.95
CA SER A 6 27.71 55.05 -31.79
C SER A 6 28.14 53.89 -30.88
N VAL A 7 29.32 53.92 -30.28
CA VAL A 7 29.81 52.83 -29.41
C VAL A 7 29.76 53.18 -27.91
N GLU A 8 29.51 54.45 -27.55
CA GLU A 8 29.51 54.89 -26.14
C GLU A 8 28.16 54.78 -25.42
N LEU A 9 27.06 54.43 -26.10
CA LEU A 9 25.71 54.46 -25.52
C LEU A 9 25.08 53.10 -25.17
N LEU A 10 25.82 51.98 -25.28
CA LEU A 10 25.31 50.64 -24.91
C LEU A 10 25.98 50.02 -23.68
N ARG A 11 26.92 50.73 -23.05
CA ARG A 11 27.41 50.40 -21.71
C ARG A 11 26.59 51.14 -20.65
N SER A 12 25.27 50.90 -20.62
CA SER A 12 24.53 51.07 -19.37
C SER A 12 24.92 49.91 -18.45
N GLU A 13 26.16 49.95 -17.95
CA GLU A 13 26.57 49.12 -16.81
C GLU A 13 25.68 49.56 -15.65
N SER A 14 24.69 48.73 -15.33
CA SER A 14 23.99 48.81 -14.06
C SER A 14 25.05 49.00 -12.95
N PRO A 15 24.90 49.98 -12.04
CA PRO A 15 25.89 50.22 -11.02
C PRO A 15 26.18 48.91 -10.25
N PRO A 16 27.44 48.64 -9.86
CA PRO A 16 27.76 47.44 -9.11
C PRO A 16 26.86 47.37 -7.88
N ALA A 17 26.16 46.24 -7.71
CA ALA A 17 25.25 46.03 -6.60
C ALA A 17 25.96 46.40 -5.29
N THR A 18 25.33 47.25 -4.48
CA THR A 18 25.95 47.73 -3.25
C THR A 18 26.17 46.54 -2.31
N ALA A 19 27.20 46.55 -1.45
CA ALA A 19 27.45 45.43 -0.52
C ALA A 19 26.21 45.04 0.33
N SER A 20 25.35 46.02 0.62
CA SER A 20 24.03 45.81 1.25
C SER A 20 23.06 44.98 0.39
N GLN A 21 23.00 45.23 -0.92
CA GLN A 21 22.15 44.49 -1.86
C GLN A 21 22.64 43.04 -2.03
N ILE A 22 23.96 42.82 -2.05
CA ILE A 22 24.55 41.47 -2.11
C ILE A 22 24.18 40.68 -0.85
N ALA A 23 24.34 41.28 0.33
CA ALA A 23 23.97 40.64 1.60
C ALA A 23 22.45 40.33 1.68
N GLN A 24 21.60 41.20 1.16
CA GLN A 24 20.14 40.96 1.09
C GLN A 24 19.80 39.79 0.16
N LEU A 25 20.43 39.72 -1.01
CA LEU A 25 20.25 38.62 -1.96
C LEU A 25 20.74 37.29 -1.37
N GLU A 26 21.86 37.28 -0.65
CA GLU A 26 22.37 36.07 0.02
C GLU A 26 21.41 35.58 1.12
N GLN A 27 20.82 36.51 1.89
CA GLN A 27 19.79 36.20 2.87
C GLN A 27 18.53 35.63 2.20
N GLU A 28 18.10 36.22 1.08
CA GLU A 28 16.94 35.76 0.33
C GLU A 28 17.18 34.37 -0.30
N ILE A 29 18.35 34.13 -0.90
CA ILE A 29 18.75 32.81 -1.41
C ILE A 29 18.74 31.78 -0.27
N THR A 30 19.27 32.14 0.90
CA THR A 30 19.29 31.24 2.06
C THR A 30 17.87 30.91 2.52
N ARG A 31 17.01 31.92 2.62
CA ARG A 31 15.59 31.75 2.96
C ARG A 31 14.88 30.84 1.96
N LEU A 32 15.07 31.08 0.66
CA LEU A 32 14.48 30.27 -0.41
C LEU A 32 14.97 28.82 -0.38
N LYS A 33 16.25 28.58 -0.10
CA LYS A 33 16.79 27.21 0.03
C LYS A 33 16.14 26.45 1.19
N ILE A 34 15.97 27.10 2.34
CA ILE A 34 15.30 26.51 3.51
C ILE A 34 13.84 26.18 3.18
N GLU A 35 13.13 27.11 2.54
CA GLU A 35 11.74 26.90 2.15
C GLU A 35 11.58 25.78 1.13
N TYR A 36 12.48 25.71 0.14
CA TYR A 36 12.51 24.62 -0.84
C TYR A 36 12.68 23.26 -0.16
N GLN A 37 13.64 23.13 0.75
CA GLN A 37 13.86 21.88 1.50
C GLN A 37 12.63 21.50 2.33
N ARG A 38 12.00 22.47 2.99
CA ARG A 38 10.76 22.27 3.74
C ARG A 38 9.65 21.74 2.83
N LEU A 39 9.44 22.37 1.67
CA LEU A 39 8.41 21.99 0.71
C LEU A 39 8.68 20.59 0.12
N GLN A 40 9.94 20.27 -0.18
CA GLN A 40 10.30 18.92 -0.63
C GLN A 40 9.95 17.87 0.43
N GLY A 41 10.26 18.12 1.70
CA GLY A 41 9.90 17.23 2.80
C GLY A 41 8.38 17.04 2.91
N GLN A 42 7.62 18.14 2.85
CA GLN A 42 6.16 18.10 2.90
C GLN A 42 5.55 17.33 1.73
N LEU A 43 6.07 17.52 0.51
CA LEU A 43 5.58 16.80 -0.67
C LEU A 43 5.80 15.30 -0.55
N HIS A 44 6.99 14.87 -0.09
CA HIS A 44 7.26 13.45 0.11
C HIS A 44 6.29 12.85 1.12
N GLN A 45 6.07 13.52 2.25
CA GLN A 45 5.12 13.07 3.26
C GLN A 45 3.69 12.95 2.70
N GLN A 46 3.21 13.98 2.00
CA GLN A 46 1.86 13.98 1.40
C GLN A 46 1.67 12.85 0.40
N VAL A 47 2.68 12.56 -0.43
CA VAL A 47 2.61 11.45 -1.39
C VAL A 47 2.49 10.11 -0.67
N GLN A 48 3.25 9.90 0.42
CA GLN A 48 3.17 8.67 1.22
C GLN A 48 1.80 8.53 1.90
N GLU A 49 1.30 9.59 2.51
CA GLU A 49 -0.01 9.60 3.17
C GLU A 49 -1.17 9.37 2.18
N ALA A 50 -1.10 9.98 1.00
CA ALA A 50 -2.07 9.77 -0.07
C ALA A 50 -2.05 8.33 -0.58
N ALA A 51 -0.87 7.75 -0.79
CA ALA A 51 -0.72 6.36 -1.21
C ALA A 51 -1.31 5.38 -0.19
N GLN A 52 -1.01 5.55 1.10
CA GLN A 52 -1.57 4.72 2.17
C GLN A 52 -3.09 4.87 2.29
N THR A 53 -3.60 6.09 2.16
CA THR A 53 -5.04 6.37 2.20
C THR A 53 -5.76 5.69 1.03
N HIS A 54 -5.19 5.79 -0.17
CA HIS A 54 -5.74 5.14 -1.36
C HIS A 54 -5.71 3.63 -1.24
N GLN A 55 -4.59 3.04 -0.77
CA GLN A 55 -4.47 1.61 -0.52
C GLN A 55 -5.58 1.13 0.42
N ARG A 56 -5.78 1.80 1.56
CA ARG A 56 -6.82 1.44 2.54
C ARG A 56 -8.22 1.53 1.95
N ALA A 57 -8.52 2.59 1.21
CA ALA A 57 -9.81 2.78 0.56
C ALA A 57 -10.08 1.67 -0.48
N THR A 58 -9.07 1.34 -1.29
CA THR A 58 -9.18 0.25 -2.28
C THR A 58 -9.38 -1.10 -1.61
N LEU A 59 -8.65 -1.42 -0.54
CA LEU A 59 -8.84 -2.66 0.22
C LEU A 59 -10.24 -2.78 0.78
N GLN A 60 -10.81 -1.69 1.30
CA GLN A 60 -12.18 -1.67 1.81
C GLN A 60 -13.21 -1.95 0.71
N ILE A 61 -13.02 -1.41 -0.50
CA ILE A 61 -13.89 -1.70 -1.65
C ILE A 61 -13.76 -3.16 -2.09
N LEU A 62 -12.53 -3.69 -2.07
CA LEU A 62 -12.22 -5.05 -2.50
C LEU A 62 -12.48 -6.09 -1.41
N GLU A 63 -12.84 -5.71 -0.19
CA GLU A 63 -12.94 -6.60 0.97
C GLU A 63 -13.77 -7.85 0.68
N SER A 64 -14.99 -7.67 0.17
CA SER A 64 -15.87 -8.81 -0.15
C SER A 64 -15.22 -9.75 -1.17
N LEU A 65 -14.58 -9.21 -2.20
CA LEU A 65 -13.88 -10.02 -3.19
C LEU A 65 -12.69 -10.76 -2.57
N LEU A 66 -11.86 -10.07 -1.78
CA LEU A 66 -10.69 -10.65 -1.10
C LEU A 66 -11.07 -11.79 -0.16
N LEU A 67 -12.15 -11.63 0.60
CA LEU A 67 -12.57 -12.64 1.58
C LEU A 67 -13.28 -13.83 0.93
N GLN A 68 -13.98 -13.64 -0.18
CA GLN A 68 -14.82 -14.69 -0.80
C GLN A 68 -14.12 -15.41 -1.96
N TRP A 69 -13.32 -14.70 -2.74
CA TRP A 69 -12.66 -15.26 -3.93
C TRP A 69 -11.78 -16.49 -3.63
N PRO A 70 -10.95 -16.52 -2.57
CA PRO A 70 -10.10 -17.67 -2.30
C PRO A 70 -10.90 -18.96 -2.10
N THR A 71 -12.04 -18.87 -1.42
CA THR A 71 -12.94 -20.01 -1.22
C THR A 71 -13.59 -20.45 -2.53
N ALA A 72 -14.03 -19.51 -3.37
CA ALA A 72 -14.54 -19.82 -4.71
C ALA A 72 -13.46 -20.47 -5.60
N ALA A 73 -12.23 -19.96 -5.55
CA ALA A 73 -11.09 -20.49 -6.28
C ALA A 73 -10.73 -21.90 -5.82
N TYR A 74 -10.74 -22.14 -4.50
CA TYR A 74 -10.56 -23.48 -3.94
C TYR A 74 -11.65 -24.44 -4.44
N ALA A 75 -12.93 -24.06 -4.35
CA ALA A 75 -14.03 -24.89 -4.83
C ALA A 75 -13.93 -25.21 -6.33
N ALA A 76 -13.57 -24.23 -7.16
CA ALA A 76 -13.36 -24.44 -8.60
C ALA A 76 -12.21 -25.42 -8.90
N ARG A 77 -11.13 -25.40 -8.10
CA ARG A 77 -10.01 -26.35 -8.23
C ARG A 77 -10.41 -27.78 -7.86
N GLN A 78 -11.33 -27.94 -6.91
CA GLN A 78 -11.85 -29.26 -6.52
C GLN A 78 -12.76 -29.89 -7.58
N GLN A 79 -13.25 -29.11 -8.56
CA GLN A 79 -14.07 -29.60 -9.66
C GLN A 79 -13.50 -29.15 -11.02
N PRO A 80 -12.41 -29.80 -11.52
CA PRO A 80 -11.67 -29.33 -12.70
C PRO A 80 -12.50 -29.27 -14.00
N GLU A 81 -13.56 -30.07 -14.09
CA GLU A 81 -14.50 -30.08 -15.23
C GLU A 81 -15.40 -28.83 -15.26
N ALA A 82 -15.48 -28.08 -14.16
CA ALA A 82 -16.32 -26.89 -14.08
C ALA A 82 -15.73 -25.75 -14.94
N PRO A 83 -16.54 -25.05 -15.75
CA PRO A 83 -16.09 -23.90 -16.54
C PRO A 83 -15.43 -22.79 -15.69
N ALA A 84 -15.79 -22.69 -14.40
CA ALA A 84 -15.28 -21.71 -13.46
C ALA A 84 -13.75 -21.74 -13.30
N ILE A 85 -13.08 -22.89 -13.52
CA ILE A 85 -11.61 -22.98 -13.42
C ILE A 85 -10.90 -22.06 -14.43
N LYS A 86 -11.57 -21.77 -15.56
CA LYS A 86 -11.06 -20.88 -16.61
C LYS A 86 -11.08 -19.41 -16.20
N LEU A 87 -11.83 -19.05 -15.16
CA LEU A 87 -11.88 -17.69 -14.63
C LEU A 87 -10.73 -17.40 -13.66
N LEU A 88 -10.09 -18.43 -13.09
CA LEU A 88 -9.03 -18.24 -12.09
C LEU A 88 -7.88 -17.34 -12.58
N PRO A 89 -7.36 -17.49 -13.82
CA PRO A 89 -6.27 -16.64 -14.30
C PRO A 89 -6.63 -15.15 -14.38
N LEU A 90 -7.92 -14.79 -14.46
CA LEU A 90 -8.36 -13.40 -14.57
C LEU A 90 -8.12 -12.61 -13.28
N LEU A 91 -7.95 -13.29 -12.14
CA LEU A 91 -7.68 -12.63 -10.86
C LEU A 91 -6.20 -12.56 -10.48
N ARG A 92 -5.29 -13.06 -11.33
CA ARG A 92 -3.84 -12.86 -11.13
C ARG A 92 -3.42 -11.39 -10.93
N PRO A 93 -4.02 -10.39 -11.61
CA PRO A 93 -3.70 -8.99 -11.35
C PRO A 93 -4.02 -8.54 -9.92
N LEU A 94 -5.07 -9.10 -9.32
CA LEU A 94 -5.42 -8.83 -7.92
C LEU A 94 -4.35 -9.42 -6.98
N GLU A 95 -3.92 -10.65 -7.21
CA GLU A 95 -2.84 -11.28 -6.44
C GLU A 95 -1.53 -10.48 -6.56
N ALA A 96 -1.18 -10.01 -7.77
CA ALA A 96 -0.02 -9.16 -8.01
C ALA A 96 -0.12 -7.80 -7.30
N LEU A 97 -1.31 -7.19 -7.27
CA LEU A 97 -1.57 -5.94 -6.54
C LEU A 97 -1.30 -6.12 -5.04
N LEU A 98 -1.86 -7.17 -4.44
CA LEU A 98 -1.65 -7.48 -3.02
C LEU A 98 -0.17 -7.72 -2.70
N ALA A 99 0.51 -8.50 -3.54
CA ALA A 99 1.95 -8.75 -3.40
C ALA A 99 2.77 -7.45 -3.49
N SER A 100 2.41 -6.52 -4.38
CA SER A 100 3.09 -5.23 -4.50
C SER A 100 2.96 -4.37 -3.23
N TRP A 101 1.87 -4.55 -2.49
CA TRP A 101 1.62 -3.93 -1.19
C TRP A 101 2.16 -4.72 0.00
N GLN A 102 2.87 -5.84 -0.25
CA GLN A 102 3.34 -6.78 0.78
C GLN A 102 2.19 -7.32 1.66
N ILE A 103 1.03 -7.52 1.07
CA ILE A 103 -0.13 -8.12 1.72
C ILE A 103 -0.09 -9.62 1.47
N GLU A 104 -0.07 -10.38 2.57
CA GLU A 104 0.05 -11.82 2.57
C GLU A 104 -1.22 -12.48 3.12
N PRO A 105 -1.64 -13.63 2.56
CA PRO A 105 -2.72 -14.41 3.13
C PRO A 105 -2.29 -15.08 4.45
N ILE A 106 -3.24 -15.24 5.35
CA ILE A 106 -3.07 -16.00 6.59
C ILE A 106 -3.52 -17.45 6.30
N GLY A 107 -2.54 -18.30 5.95
CA GLY A 107 -2.76 -19.70 5.59
C GLY A 107 -3.32 -19.90 4.18
N GLU A 108 -3.89 -21.08 3.94
CA GLU A 108 -4.50 -21.47 2.67
C GLU A 108 -5.88 -22.10 2.92
N VAL A 109 -6.86 -21.84 2.05
CA VAL A 109 -8.20 -22.43 2.20
C VAL A 109 -8.11 -23.95 2.11
N GLY A 110 -8.78 -24.63 3.04
CA GLY A 110 -8.80 -26.09 3.14
C GLY A 110 -7.63 -26.67 3.95
N MET A 111 -6.59 -25.89 4.24
CA MET A 111 -5.47 -26.34 5.05
C MET A 111 -5.80 -26.38 6.54
N GLU A 112 -5.14 -27.32 7.22
CA GLU A 112 -5.17 -27.47 8.67
C GLU A 112 -4.01 -26.70 9.28
N VAL A 113 -4.31 -25.83 10.23
CA VAL A 113 -3.35 -24.94 10.88
C VAL A 113 -3.56 -24.96 12.39
N ALA A 114 -2.51 -24.63 13.15
CA ALA A 114 -2.63 -24.42 14.58
C ALA A 114 -3.46 -23.16 14.86
N TYR A 115 -4.44 -23.26 15.75
CA TYR A 115 -5.31 -22.15 16.09
C TYR A 115 -4.56 -21.05 16.84
N ASP A 116 -4.52 -19.84 16.27
CA ASP A 116 -4.03 -18.64 16.92
C ASP A 116 -5.14 -17.57 16.89
N PRO A 117 -5.70 -17.14 18.03
CA PRO A 117 -6.77 -16.14 18.09
C PRO A 117 -6.33 -14.74 17.62
N GLN A 118 -5.03 -14.47 17.53
CA GLN A 118 -4.54 -13.23 16.93
C GLN A 118 -4.90 -13.19 15.44
N TRP A 119 -4.67 -14.29 14.73
CA TRP A 119 -4.79 -14.40 13.28
C TRP A 119 -6.08 -15.07 12.81
N HIS A 120 -6.73 -15.85 13.67
CA HIS A 120 -7.87 -16.70 13.33
C HIS A 120 -9.14 -16.33 14.08
N GLN A 121 -10.28 -16.47 13.40
CA GLN A 121 -11.62 -16.32 13.94
C GLN A 121 -12.40 -17.62 13.75
N LEU A 122 -12.89 -18.20 14.85
CA LEU A 122 -13.77 -19.38 14.77
C LEU A 122 -15.12 -18.96 14.17
N THR A 123 -15.53 -19.64 13.10
CA THR A 123 -16.81 -19.34 12.40
C THR A 123 -17.94 -20.26 12.80
N SER A 124 -17.60 -21.43 13.34
CA SER A 124 -18.55 -22.38 13.90
C SER A 124 -18.02 -22.81 15.25
N THR A 125 -18.72 -22.42 16.31
CA THR A 125 -18.61 -23.12 17.58
C THR A 125 -19.62 -24.23 17.53
N LEU A 126 -19.17 -25.44 17.17
CA LEU A 126 -19.95 -26.64 17.45
C LEU A 126 -20.29 -26.63 18.95
N PRO A 127 -21.56 -26.79 19.36
CA PRO A 127 -21.93 -26.85 20.77
C PRO A 127 -21.10 -27.92 21.48
N GLY A 128 -20.34 -27.52 22.52
CA GLY A 128 -19.51 -28.44 23.30
C GLY A 128 -18.08 -28.67 22.79
N VAL A 129 -17.65 -28.03 21.70
CA VAL A 129 -16.25 -28.08 21.23
C VAL A 129 -15.52 -26.83 21.68
N ALA A 130 -14.69 -26.96 22.72
CA ALA A 130 -13.73 -25.92 23.10
C ALA A 130 -12.47 -26.09 22.24
N VAL A 131 -12.04 -25.01 21.59
CA VAL A 131 -10.78 -24.95 20.84
C VAL A 131 -9.77 -24.17 21.67
N ALA A 132 -8.66 -24.81 22.03
CA ALA A 132 -7.53 -24.18 22.68
C ALA A 132 -6.55 -23.59 21.66
N VAL A 133 -5.74 -22.63 22.10
CA VAL A 133 -4.63 -22.11 21.29
C VAL A 133 -3.68 -23.26 20.96
N GLY A 134 -3.34 -23.39 19.67
CA GLY A 134 -2.53 -24.49 19.15
C GLY A 134 -3.31 -25.67 18.58
N ASP A 135 -4.62 -25.78 18.88
CA ASP A 135 -5.44 -26.88 18.35
C ASP A 135 -5.56 -26.81 16.82
N ALA A 136 -5.66 -27.96 16.18
CA ALA A 136 -5.80 -28.04 14.73
C ALA A 136 -7.18 -27.55 14.27
N VAL A 137 -7.18 -26.57 13.38
CA VAL A 137 -8.37 -25.97 12.78
C VAL A 137 -8.22 -25.91 11.27
N ARG A 138 -9.34 -25.99 10.54
CA ARG A 138 -9.35 -25.87 9.08
C ARG A 138 -9.69 -24.44 8.65
N VAL A 139 -8.90 -23.88 7.75
CA VAL A 139 -9.17 -22.57 7.15
C VAL A 139 -10.31 -22.67 6.14
N CYS A 140 -11.41 -21.96 6.41
CA CYS A 140 -12.57 -21.89 5.52
C CYS A 140 -12.56 -20.63 4.64
N TYR A 141 -12.09 -19.51 5.19
CA TYR A 141 -11.90 -18.25 4.47
C TYR A 141 -10.55 -17.65 4.85
N LEU A 142 -9.84 -17.09 3.87
CA LEU A 142 -8.54 -16.45 4.13
C LEU A 142 -8.68 -15.19 4.96
N GLY A 143 -7.68 -14.98 5.81
CA GLY A 143 -7.36 -13.68 6.37
C GLY A 143 -6.20 -13.06 5.59
N TYR A 144 -5.88 -11.81 5.92
CA TYR A 144 -4.77 -11.08 5.32
C TYR A 144 -4.02 -10.27 6.36
N ARG A 145 -2.71 -10.10 6.15
CA ARG A 145 -1.84 -9.24 6.94
C ARG A 145 -0.91 -8.44 6.03
N GLN A 146 -0.44 -7.30 6.51
CA GLN A 146 0.62 -6.53 5.89
C GLN A 146 1.76 -6.41 6.89
N ALA A 147 2.86 -7.15 6.66
CA ALA A 147 3.88 -7.39 7.68
C ALA A 147 3.26 -7.90 9.00
N ASP A 148 3.43 -7.17 10.10
CA ASP A 148 2.87 -7.52 11.42
C ASP A 148 1.44 -6.99 11.64
N GLN A 149 0.92 -6.19 10.71
CA GLN A 149 -0.41 -5.61 10.82
C GLN A 149 -1.46 -6.59 10.30
N LEU A 150 -2.33 -7.05 11.20
CA LEU A 150 -3.55 -7.78 10.84
C LEU A 150 -4.51 -6.86 10.06
N LEU A 151 -4.94 -7.31 8.87
CA LEU A 151 -6.01 -6.66 8.11
C LEU A 151 -7.35 -7.38 8.35
N TYR A 152 -7.37 -8.69 8.13
CA TYR A 152 -8.54 -9.54 8.29
C TYR A 152 -8.15 -10.88 8.91
N ARG A 153 -8.90 -11.36 9.89
CA ARG A 153 -8.66 -12.68 10.48
C ARG A 153 -9.12 -13.78 9.52
N ALA A 154 -8.35 -14.86 9.43
CA ALA A 154 -8.79 -16.05 8.71
C ALA A 154 -9.93 -16.71 9.47
N LYS A 155 -10.97 -17.13 8.76
CA LYS A 155 -12.11 -17.81 9.37
C LYS A 155 -11.83 -19.30 9.35
N VAL A 156 -11.84 -19.90 10.53
CA VAL A 156 -11.48 -21.29 10.74
C VAL A 156 -12.60 -22.07 11.42
N THR A 157 -12.59 -23.38 11.23
CA THR A 157 -13.49 -24.32 11.91
C THR A 157 -12.68 -25.38 12.65
N PRO A 158 -13.16 -25.86 13.82
CA PRO A 158 -12.53 -26.99 14.48
C PRO A 158 -12.52 -28.22 13.55
N LEU A 159 -11.44 -28.98 13.57
CA LEU A 159 -11.49 -30.35 13.05
C LEU A 159 -12.35 -31.16 14.01
N THR A 160 -13.38 -31.81 13.49
CA THR A 160 -14.18 -32.76 14.29
C THR A 160 -13.23 -33.86 14.80
N PRO A 161 -13.34 -34.34 16.05
CA PRO A 161 -12.70 -35.59 16.44
C PRO A 161 -13.27 -36.78 15.65
#